data_AF-A0A5D3KRK2-F1
#
_entry.id   AF-A0A5D3KRK2-F1
#
_cell.length_a   1.000
_cell.length_b   1.000
_cell.length_c   1.000
_cell.angle_alpha   90.00
_cell.angle_beta   90.00
_cell.angle_gamma   90.00
#
_symmetry.space_group_name_H-M   'P 1'
#
loop_
_entity.id
_entity.type
_entity.pdbx_description
1 polymer ?
#
loop_
_entity_poly.entity_id
_entity_poly.type
_entity_poly.pdbx_seq_one_letter_code
_entity_poly.pdbx_strand_id
1 'polypeptide(L)'
;MGQKSEPPGFDQVYVLGLDHRGHPRGARFSVLRDSIVSAAMDMNCRILIRQPADVTALAGKLPLGYVHGTGKTVRLLIPRIGYDLYRQILEAARTARIHEETRIAAAISMTVH
;
A
#
# COMPACT_ATOMS: atom_id res chain seq x y z
N MET A 1 10.31 -11.66 27.34
CA MET A 1 9.11 -11.24 26.59
C MET A 1 9.55 -10.34 25.45
N GLY A 2 9.44 -10.82 24.20
CA GLY A 2 9.98 -10.14 23.04
C GLY A 2 9.17 -8.90 22.70
N GLN A 3 9.76 -7.72 22.86
CA GLN A 3 9.25 -6.48 22.30
C GLN A 3 9.31 -6.62 20.78
N LYS A 4 8.19 -6.97 20.15
CA LYS A 4 8.05 -6.93 18.70
C LYS A 4 7.80 -5.48 18.35
N SER A 5 8.88 -4.69 18.33
CA SER A 5 8.85 -3.31 17.86
C SER A 5 8.19 -3.31 16.49
N GLU A 6 7.00 -2.74 16.39
CA GLU A 6 6.41 -2.44 15.10
C GLU A 6 7.43 -1.59 14.33
N PRO A 7 7.84 -2.01 13.13
CA PRO A 7 8.80 -1.22 12.37
C PRO A 7 8.21 0.17 12.17
N PRO A 8 9.05 1.21 12.25
CA PRO A 8 8.61 2.59 12.03
C PRO A 8 7.75 2.63 10.77
N GLY A 9 6.56 3.23 10.86
CA GLY A 9 5.51 3.17 9.82
C GLY A 9 5.96 3.63 8.42
N PHE A 10 7.16 4.21 8.30
CA PHE A 10 7.81 4.65 7.09
C PHE A 10 8.28 3.51 6.16
N ASP A 11 8.46 2.28 6.68
CA ASP A 11 8.86 1.10 5.90
C ASP A 11 7.68 0.17 5.55
N GLN A 12 6.45 0.55 5.91
CA GLN A 12 5.28 -0.25 5.61
C GLN A 12 4.84 -0.05 4.16
N VAL A 13 4.66 -1.18 3.47
CA VAL A 13 4.19 -1.24 2.09
C VAL A 13 2.86 -1.95 2.07
N TYR A 14 1.88 -1.32 1.46
CA TYR A 14 0.58 -1.94 1.22
C TYR A 14 0.44 -2.24 -0.26
N VAL A 15 0.03 -3.45 -0.57
CA VAL A 15 -0.22 -3.89 -1.93
C VAL A 15 -1.70 -4.20 -2.04
N LEU A 16 -2.34 -3.66 -3.08
CA LEU A 16 -3.78 -3.77 -3.30
C LEU A 16 -4.06 -3.97 -4.79
N GLY A 17 -4.90 -4.91 -5.17
CA GLY A 17 -5.21 -5.16 -6.58
C GLY A 17 -6.45 -6.00 -6.76
N LEU A 18 -6.77 -6.28 -8.02
CA LEU A 18 -7.77 -7.27 -8.37
C LEU A 18 -7.07 -8.51 -8.92
N ASP A 19 -7.60 -9.68 -8.58
CA ASP A 19 -7.20 -10.95 -9.16
C ASP A 19 -7.73 -11.11 -10.59
N HIS A 20 -7.27 -12.14 -11.31
CA HIS A 20 -7.68 -12.43 -12.67
C HIS A 20 -9.20 -12.67 -12.83
N ARG A 21 -9.90 -12.93 -11.72
CA ARG A 21 -11.37 -13.05 -11.65
C ARG A 21 -12.08 -11.77 -11.19
N GLY A 22 -11.36 -10.66 -11.02
CA GLY A 22 -11.90 -9.41 -10.47
C GLY A 22 -12.08 -9.41 -8.95
N HIS A 23 -11.57 -10.43 -8.23
CA HIS A 23 -11.67 -10.45 -6.78
C HIS A 23 -10.61 -9.53 -6.15
N PRO A 24 -10.99 -8.68 -5.19
CA PRO A 24 -10.05 -7.81 -4.51
C PRO A 24 -9.06 -8.62 -3.67
N ARG A 25 -7.79 -8.25 -3.80
CA ARG A 25 -6.68 -8.83 -3.07
C ARG A 25 -5.86 -7.71 -2.44
N GLY A 26 -5.37 -7.94 -1.24
CA GLY A 26 -4.54 -6.96 -0.57
C GLY A 26 -3.72 -7.55 0.55
N ALA A 27 -2.54 -6.98 0.75
CA ALA A 27 -1.59 -7.41 1.74
C ALA A 27 -0.80 -6.22 2.28
N ARG A 28 -0.43 -6.28 3.57
CA ARG A 28 0.54 -5.37 4.17
C ARG A 28 1.87 -6.08 4.39
N PHE A 29 2.95 -5.35 4.14
CA PHE A 29 4.32 -5.78 4.36
C PHE A 29 4.99 -4.78 5.29
N SER A 30 5.66 -5.30 6.31
CA SER A 30 6.32 -4.48 7.33
C SER A 30 7.67 -3.91 6.88
N VAL A 31 8.15 -4.32 5.71
CA VAL A 31 9.46 -3.91 5.15
C VAL A 31 9.29 -3.64 3.66
N LEU A 32 9.80 -2.51 3.20
CA LEU A 32 9.94 -2.20 1.78
C LEU A 32 11.11 -3.00 1.18
N ARG A 33 10.82 -3.83 0.18
CA ARG A 33 11.82 -4.56 -0.60
C ARG A 33 11.50 -4.43 -2.07
N ASP A 34 12.51 -4.26 -2.91
CA ASP A 34 12.35 -4.19 -4.37
C ASP A 34 11.66 -5.43 -4.94
N SER A 35 11.92 -6.60 -4.35
CA SER A 35 11.24 -7.84 -4.76
C SER A 35 9.73 -7.82 -4.51
N ILE A 36 9.27 -7.12 -3.47
CA ILE A 36 7.83 -6.95 -3.19
C ILE A 36 7.24 -6.01 -4.24
N VAL A 37 7.93 -4.89 -4.52
CA VAL A 37 7.49 -3.93 -5.53
C VAL A 37 7.41 -4.59 -6.91
N SER A 38 8.46 -5.28 -7.33
CA SER A 38 8.54 -5.97 -8.62
C SER A 38 7.43 -7.01 -8.78
N ALA A 39 7.29 -7.93 -7.80
CA ALA A 39 6.25 -8.95 -7.86
C ALA A 39 4.83 -8.36 -7.79
N ALA A 40 4.62 -7.26 -7.06
CA ALA A 40 3.33 -6.57 -7.04
C ALA A 40 3.00 -5.95 -8.41
N MET A 41 3.99 -5.39 -9.10
CA MET A 41 3.85 -4.90 -10.48
C MET A 41 3.50 -6.05 -11.45
N ASP A 42 4.17 -7.19 -11.35
CA ASP A 42 3.89 -8.38 -12.18
C ASP A 42 2.45 -8.87 -12.02
N MET A 43 1.88 -8.74 -10.82
CA MET A 43 0.49 -9.10 -10.53
C MET A 43 -0.53 -7.99 -10.84
N ASN A 44 -0.10 -6.89 -11.47
CA ASN A 44 -0.93 -5.70 -11.72
C ASN A 44 -1.59 -5.17 -10.44
N CYS A 45 -0.87 -5.22 -9.32
CA CYS A 45 -1.31 -4.65 -8.05
C CYS A 45 -0.79 -3.22 -7.89
N ARG A 46 -1.62 -2.38 -7.28
CA ARG A 46 -1.24 -1.05 -6.84
C ARG A 46 -0.40 -1.14 -5.57
N ILE A 47 0.67 -0.35 -5.54
CA ILE A 47 1.59 -0.28 -4.42
C ILE A 47 1.38 1.07 -3.73
N LEU A 48 1.17 1.03 -2.43
CA LEU A 48 0.93 2.19 -1.58
C LEU A 48 2.07 2.25 -0.56
N ILE A 49 2.95 3.23 -0.73
CA ILE A 49 4.12 3.47 0.11
C ILE A 49 3.94 4.85 0.76
N ARG A 50 4.36 5.00 2.02
CA ARG A 50 4.36 6.28 2.76
C ARG A 50 3.04 7.05 2.64
N GLN A 51 1.93 6.34 2.81
CA GLN A 51 0.61 6.95 2.72
C GLN A 51 0.27 7.73 4.01
N PRO A 52 -0.57 8.77 3.92
CA PRO A 52 -1.00 9.51 5.11
C PRO A 52 -1.77 8.63 6.10
N ALA A 53 -1.93 9.14 7.32
CA ALA A 53 -2.48 8.39 8.45
C ALA A 53 -3.84 7.74 8.16
N ASP A 54 -4.75 8.44 7.46
CA ASP A 54 -6.07 7.92 7.11
C ASP A 54 -6.00 6.66 6.22
N VAL A 55 -5.13 6.68 5.22
CA VAL A 55 -4.92 5.55 4.32
C VAL A 55 -4.21 4.42 5.05
N THR A 56 -3.21 4.76 5.88
CA THR A 56 -2.46 3.80 6.71
C THR A 56 -3.37 3.10 7.73
N ALA A 57 -4.33 3.81 8.33
CA ALA A 57 -5.28 3.22 9.27
C ALA A 57 -6.20 2.18 8.61
N LEU A 58 -6.61 2.42 7.37
CA LEU A 58 -7.40 1.47 6.59
C LEU A 58 -6.55 0.32 6.05
N ALA A 59 -5.40 0.63 5.46
CA ALA A 59 -4.49 -0.36 4.89
C ALA A 59 -3.82 -1.24 5.96
N GLY A 60 -3.72 -0.75 7.20
CA GLY A 60 -3.28 -1.54 8.36
C GLY A 60 -4.20 -2.71 8.70
N LYS A 61 -5.47 -2.67 8.25
CA LYS A 61 -6.42 -3.79 8.37
C LYS A 61 -6.15 -4.91 7.36
N LEU A 62 -5.27 -4.68 6.38
CA LEU A 62 -4.90 -5.71 5.42
C LEU A 62 -4.19 -6.87 6.12
N PRO A 63 -4.42 -8.11 5.67
CA PRO A 63 -3.69 -9.26 6.18
C PRO A 63 -2.20 -9.11 5.84
N LEU A 64 -1.34 -9.73 6.66
CA LEU A 64 0.09 -9.78 6.37
C LEU A 64 0.31 -10.57 5.07
N GLY A 65 1.04 -9.96 4.14
CA GLY A 65 1.47 -10.62 2.92
C GLY A 65 2.64 -11.54 3.18
N TYR A 66 2.70 -12.64 2.43
CA TYR A 66 3.83 -13.55 2.51
C TYR A 66 4.67 -13.43 1.25
N VAL A 67 5.97 -13.30 1.44
CA VAL A 67 6.95 -13.35 0.38
C VAL A 67 7.52 -14.76 0.38
N HIS A 68 7.28 -15.52 -0.69
CA HIS A 68 7.80 -16.87 -0.84
C HIS A 68 8.91 -16.89 -1.91
N GLY A 69 10.06 -17.41 -1.52
CA GLY A 69 11.27 -17.49 -2.35
C GLY A 69 12.41 -16.58 -1.87
N THR A 70 13.63 -16.99 -2.20
CA THR A 70 14.88 -16.26 -1.94
C THR A 70 15.70 -16.24 -3.24
N GLY A 71 16.07 -15.05 -3.73
CA GLY A 71 16.87 -14.89 -4.96
C GLY A 71 16.07 -14.40 -6.18
N LYS A 72 16.27 -15.03 -7.35
CA LYS A 72 15.72 -14.58 -8.66
C LYS A 72 14.21 -14.72 -8.83
N THR A 73 13.54 -15.57 -8.04
CA THR A 73 12.10 -15.82 -8.16
C THR A 73 11.44 -15.54 -6.83
N VAL A 74 10.79 -14.38 -6.73
CA VAL A 74 10.04 -13.98 -5.55
C VAL A 74 8.56 -14.00 -5.91
N ARG A 75 7.78 -14.85 -5.22
CA ARG A 75 6.33 -14.87 -5.34
C ARG A 75 5.71 -14.20 -4.13
N LEU A 76 4.82 -13.25 -4.39
CA LEU A 76 3.99 -12.67 -3.35
C LEU A 76 2.69 -13.45 -3.24
N LEU A 77 2.36 -13.83 -2.02
CA LEU A 77 1.06 -14.35 -1.69
C LEU A 77 0.24 -13.21 -1.10
N ILE A 78 -0.71 -12.73 -1.90
CA ILE A 78 -1.63 -11.66 -1.53
C ILE A 78 -3.01 -12.29 -1.26
N PRO A 79 -3.50 -12.26 -0.01
CA PRO A 79 -4.80 -12.83 0.32
C PRO A 79 -5.95 -12.07 -0.37
N ARG A 80 -7.07 -12.76 -0.54
CA ARG A 80 -8.34 -12.09 -0.87
C ARG A 80 -8.79 -11.26 0.33
N ILE A 81 -9.32 -10.09 0.03
CA ILE A 81 -9.89 -9.18 1.02
C ILE A 81 -11.36 -8.89 0.67
N GLY A 82 -12.08 -8.28 1.60
CA GLY A 82 -13.43 -7.79 1.32
C GLY A 82 -13.42 -6.66 0.29
N TYR A 83 -14.42 -6.62 -0.58
CA TYR A 83 -14.60 -5.55 -1.57
C TYR A 83 -14.80 -4.18 -0.92
N ASP A 84 -15.47 -4.15 0.22
CA ASP A 84 -15.69 -2.95 1.00
C ASP A 84 -14.36 -2.34 1.50
N LEU A 85 -13.49 -3.15 2.11
CA LEU A 85 -12.15 -2.70 2.55
C LEU A 85 -11.29 -2.23 1.36
N TYR A 86 -11.33 -2.97 0.25
CA TYR A 86 -10.63 -2.58 -0.98
C TYR A 86 -11.06 -1.20 -1.46
N ARG A 87 -12.38 -0.96 -1.52
CA ARG A 87 -12.95 0.29 -1.97
C ARG A 87 -12.61 1.45 -1.01
N GLN A 88 -12.75 1.26 0.30
CA GLN A 88 -12.41 2.27 1.30
C GLN A 88 -10.94 2.71 1.18
N ILE A 89 -10.01 1.77 0.99
CA ILE A 89 -8.58 2.09 0.82
C ILE A 89 -8.36 2.90 -0.47
N LEU A 90 -9.02 2.54 -1.57
CA LEU A 90 -8.91 3.28 -2.83
C LEU A 90 -9.47 4.70 -2.73
N GLU A 91 -10.63 4.85 -2.09
CA GLU A 91 -11.26 6.15 -1.87
C GLU A 91 -10.37 7.03 -0.99
N ALA A 92 -9.87 6.51 0.13
CA ALA A 92 -8.94 7.23 0.99
C ALA A 92 -7.65 7.64 0.26
N ALA A 93 -7.05 6.72 -0.51
CA ALA A 93 -5.84 7.02 -1.28
C ALA A 93 -6.08 8.08 -2.37
N ARG A 94 -7.27 8.09 -2.98
CA ARG A 94 -7.66 9.12 -3.95
C ARG A 94 -7.81 10.49 -3.28
N THR A 95 -8.54 10.55 -2.17
CA THR A 95 -8.73 11.80 -1.41
C THR A 95 -7.41 12.36 -0.91
N ALA A 96 -6.55 11.50 -0.35
CA ALA A 96 -5.20 11.86 0.08
C ALA A 96 -4.38 12.51 -1.05
N ARG A 97 -4.41 11.90 -2.24
CA ARG A 97 -3.73 12.45 -3.41
C ARG A 97 -4.27 13.84 -3.80
N ILE A 98 -5.59 14.01 -3.85
CA ILE A 98 -6.23 15.28 -4.20
C ILE A 98 -5.85 16.38 -3.19
N HIS A 99 -5.87 16.06 -1.89
CA HIS A 99 -5.46 17.00 -0.85
C HIS A 99 -4.00 17.43 -1.02
N GLU A 100 -3.10 16.49 -1.32
CA GLU A 100 -1.69 16.81 -1.55
C GLU A 100 -1.49 17.67 -2.80
N GLU A 101 -2.14 17.32 -3.92
CA GLU A 101 -2.12 18.12 -5.15
C GLU A 101 -2.64 19.55 -4.89
N THR A 102 -3.69 19.69 -4.08
CA THR A 102 -4.25 21.00 -3.68
C THR A 102 -3.29 21.79 -2.79
N ARG A 103 -2.61 21.14 -1.83
CA ARG A 103 -1.61 21.79 -0.97
C ARG A 103 -0.42 22.28 -1.77
N ILE A 104 0.08 21.48 -2.71
CA ILE A 104 1.18 21.86 -3.59
C ILE A 104 0.77 23.04 -4.48
N ALA A 105 -0.42 22.98 -5.09
CA ALA A 105 -0.93 24.08 -5.92
C ALA A 105 -1.07 25.40 -5.12
N ALA A 106 -1.61 25.33 -3.91
CA ALA A 106 -1.71 26.49 -3.02
C ALA A 106 -0.34 27.05 -2.63
N ALA A 107 0.62 26.18 -2.28
CA ALA A 107 1.98 26.59 -1.93
C ALA A 107 2.69 27.27 -3.10
N ILE A 108 2.57 26.73 -4.32
CA ILE A 108 3.11 27.35 -5.53
C ILE A 108 2.48 28.73 -5.70
N SER A 109 1.14 28.84 -5.62
CA SER A 109 0.44 30.12 -5.78
C SER A 109 0.85 31.18 -4.76
N MET A 110 1.25 30.80 -3.55
CA MET A 110 1.75 31.72 -2.52
C MET A 110 3.20 32.18 -2.75
N THR A 111 3.99 31.42 -3.52
CA THR A 111 5.39 31.77 -3.83
C THR A 111 5.57 32.61 -5.11
N VAL A 112 4.50 32.82 -5.89
CA VAL A 112 4.51 33.65 -7.11
C VAL A 112 3.98 35.08 -6.88
N HIS A 113 3.89 35.51 -5.63
CA HIS A 113 3.62 36.90 -5.20
C HIS A 113 4.75 37.39 -4.31
#